data_AF-A0AAW4IH56-F1
#
_entry.id   AF-A0AAW4IH56-F1
#
_cell.length_a   1.000
_cell.length_b   1.000
_cell.length_c   1.000
_cell.angle_alpha   90.00
_cell.angle_beta   90.00
_cell.angle_gamma   90.00
#
_symmetry.space_group_name_H-M   'P 1'
#
loop_
_entity.id
_entity.type
_entity.pdbx_description
1 polymer ?
#
loop_
_entity_poly.entity_id
_entity_poly.type
_entity_poly.pdbx_seq_one_letter_code
_entity_poly.pdbx_strand_id
1 'polypeptide(L)'
;MKLVPHTFARWLAPALLACAGQAHALGMEMPYESFATAPDVDWIKVCGQWPAPEQPGESRGMYRIVHATRYAQSFLYLQWIVRDGTDSAIEVHSESFAQINNDHASLTLSQMNCQATRRGIRFTARAESGHGDRTFRITIDAGHKPGDVRFRTTQKR
;
A
#
# COMPACT_ATOMS: atom_id res chain seq x y z
N MET A 1 59.03 56.59 -16.40
CA MET A 1 57.73 56.97 -15.80
C MET A 1 56.69 55.94 -16.19
N LYS A 2 56.02 55.31 -15.20
CA LYS A 2 54.68 54.66 -15.27
C LYS A 2 54.57 53.37 -16.13
N LEU A 3 53.78 52.34 -15.82
CA LEU A 3 52.98 51.92 -14.66
C LEU A 3 52.68 50.39 -14.85
N VAL A 4 52.77 49.65 -13.74
CA VAL A 4 52.04 48.45 -13.24
C VAL A 4 51.09 47.65 -14.18
N PRO A 5 51.06 46.30 -14.08
CA PRO A 5 50.27 45.39 -14.93
C PRO A 5 48.79 45.29 -14.53
N HIS A 6 47.92 44.99 -15.51
CA HIS A 6 46.54 44.60 -15.26
C HIS A 6 46.28 43.14 -15.66
N THR A 7 46.17 42.34 -14.62
CA THR A 7 45.43 41.08 -14.53
C THR A 7 43.99 41.25 -15.05
N PHE A 8 43.56 40.35 -15.94
CA PHE A 8 42.16 39.97 -16.02
C PHE A 8 42.05 38.44 -16.02
N ALA A 9 41.60 37.95 -14.88
CA ALA A 9 41.35 36.55 -14.60
C ALA A 9 40.21 36.03 -15.49
N ARG A 10 40.45 34.86 -16.11
CA ARG A 10 39.42 34.05 -16.75
C ARG A 10 38.41 33.61 -15.69
N TRP A 11 37.22 34.18 -15.73
CA TRP A 11 36.06 33.67 -14.98
C TRP A 11 35.55 32.41 -15.66
N LEU A 12 35.99 31.25 -15.19
CA LEU A 12 35.31 29.98 -15.43
C LEU A 12 34.14 29.90 -14.43
N ALA A 13 32.92 30.12 -14.92
CA ALA A 13 31.72 29.78 -14.16
C ALA A 13 31.59 28.25 -14.14
N PRO A 14 31.67 27.57 -12.97
CA PRO A 14 31.30 26.17 -12.91
C PRO A 14 29.77 26.11 -12.99
N ALA A 15 29.28 25.47 -14.06
CA ALA A 15 27.88 25.09 -14.17
C ALA A 15 27.53 24.21 -12.97
N LEU A 16 26.58 24.69 -12.14
CA LEU A 16 25.93 23.91 -11.10
C LEU A 16 25.20 22.74 -11.77
N LEU A 17 25.85 21.59 -11.85
CA LEU A 17 25.20 20.34 -12.24
C LEU A 17 24.17 19.99 -11.17
N ALA A 18 22.92 20.29 -11.53
CA ALA A 18 21.73 19.49 -11.30
C ALA A 18 21.73 18.62 -10.02
N CYS A 19 21.10 19.14 -8.97
CA CYS A 19 20.33 18.30 -8.05
C CYS A 19 19.11 17.73 -8.79
N ALA A 20 19.32 16.96 -9.85
CA ALA A 20 18.30 16.07 -10.41
C ALA A 20 18.30 14.80 -9.56
N GLY A 21 17.95 14.94 -8.28
CA GLY A 21 17.44 13.80 -7.54
C GLY A 21 16.23 13.31 -8.31
N GLN A 22 16.15 12.00 -8.55
CA GLN A 22 14.97 11.41 -9.17
C GLN A 22 13.76 11.78 -8.31
N ALA A 23 13.00 12.78 -8.75
CA ALA A 23 11.72 13.12 -8.16
C ALA A 23 10.78 11.98 -8.53
N HIS A 24 10.83 10.91 -7.74
CA HIS A 24 9.76 9.94 -7.72
C HIS A 24 8.52 10.74 -7.30
N ALA A 25 7.59 10.94 -8.23
CA ALA A 25 6.29 11.48 -7.92
C ALA A 25 5.64 10.48 -6.96
N LEU A 26 5.70 10.79 -5.66
CA LEU A 26 4.97 10.05 -4.65
C LEU A 26 3.50 10.03 -5.06
N GLY A 27 2.86 8.88 -4.87
CA GLY A 27 1.44 8.71 -5.12
C GLY A 27 0.59 9.54 -4.15
N MET A 28 -0.72 9.45 -4.33
CA MET A 28 -1.63 9.94 -3.31
C MET A 28 -1.92 8.81 -2.34
N GLU A 29 -1.80 9.04 -1.04
CA GLU A 29 -2.35 8.14 -0.04
C GLU A 29 -3.83 8.48 0.17
N MET A 30 -4.69 7.49 0.01
CA MET A 30 -6.13 7.64 0.22
C MET A 30 -6.62 6.64 1.26
N PRO A 31 -7.49 7.06 2.21
CA PRO A 31 -8.14 6.14 3.12
C PRO A 31 -9.22 5.34 2.37
N TYR A 32 -9.56 4.15 2.87
CA TYR A 32 -10.45 3.22 2.18
C TYR A 32 -11.85 3.81 1.89
N GLU A 33 -12.36 4.67 2.77
CA GLU A 33 -13.65 5.35 2.66
C GLU A 33 -13.77 6.14 1.35
N SER A 34 -12.64 6.56 0.77
CA SER A 34 -12.58 7.20 -0.54
C SER A 34 -13.08 6.30 -1.67
N PHE A 35 -13.07 4.98 -1.48
CA PHE A 35 -13.42 3.92 -2.43
C PHE A 35 -14.66 3.12 -2.02
N ALA A 36 -15.32 3.46 -0.90
CA ALA A 36 -16.44 2.70 -0.35
C ALA A 36 -17.68 2.66 -1.26
N THR A 37 -17.66 3.43 -2.35
CA THR A 37 -18.66 3.42 -3.41
C THR A 37 -18.12 2.70 -4.64
N ALA A 38 -18.90 1.79 -5.22
CA ALA A 38 -18.60 1.26 -6.55
C ALA A 38 -18.48 2.42 -7.56
N PRO A 39 -17.57 2.37 -8.54
CA PRO A 39 -16.85 1.19 -9.04
C PRO A 39 -15.37 1.09 -8.62
N ASP A 40 -14.88 1.90 -7.68
CA ASP A 40 -13.43 2.03 -7.48
C ASP A 40 -12.76 0.86 -6.74
N VAL A 41 -13.53 -0.09 -6.22
CA VAL A 41 -13.03 -1.38 -5.68
C VAL A 41 -13.01 -2.41 -6.80
N ASP A 42 -11.81 -2.88 -7.16
CA ASP A 42 -11.61 -3.85 -8.23
C ASP A 42 -11.97 -5.27 -7.77
N TRP A 43 -11.52 -5.66 -6.58
CA TRP A 43 -11.82 -6.97 -6.02
C TRP A 43 -11.64 -7.02 -4.49
N ILE A 44 -12.30 -8.02 -3.91
CA ILE A 44 -12.22 -8.34 -2.49
C ILE A 44 -11.84 -9.81 -2.32
N LYS A 45 -10.83 -10.10 -1.51
CA LYS A 45 -10.46 -11.45 -1.09
C LYS A 45 -10.73 -11.64 0.39
N VAL A 46 -11.72 -12.46 0.72
CA VAL A 46 -11.97 -12.89 2.11
C VAL A 46 -10.87 -13.86 2.54
N CYS A 47 -10.24 -13.59 3.69
CA CYS A 47 -9.05 -14.33 4.14
C CYS A 47 -9.24 -15.19 5.40
N GLY A 48 -10.42 -15.16 6.02
CA GLY A 48 -10.72 -15.99 7.19
C GLY A 48 -11.51 -15.22 8.24
N GLN A 49 -11.63 -15.80 9.43
CA GLN A 49 -12.40 -15.26 10.55
C GLN A 49 -11.50 -14.72 11.66
N TRP A 50 -11.99 -13.72 12.38
CA TRP A 50 -11.39 -13.22 13.62
C TRP A 50 -12.42 -13.25 14.76
N PRO A 51 -11.97 -13.36 16.02
CA PRO A 51 -12.85 -13.41 17.19
C PRO A 51 -13.36 -12.00 17.51
N ALA A 52 -14.28 -11.49 16.69
CA ALA A 52 -14.96 -10.24 16.95
C ALA A 52 -15.76 -10.32 18.26
N PRO A 53 -15.92 -9.21 19.01
CA PRO A 53 -16.80 -9.17 20.16
C PRO A 53 -18.19 -9.68 19.79
N GLU A 54 -18.70 -10.63 20.56
CA GLU A 54 -20.06 -11.14 20.36
C GLU A 54 -21.07 -10.01 20.62
N GLN A 55 -21.82 -9.66 19.58
CA GLN A 55 -23.03 -8.86 19.72
C GLN A 55 -24.25 -9.78 19.71
N PRO A 56 -25.38 -9.40 20.36
CA PRO A 56 -26.61 -10.17 20.30
C PRO A 56 -27.03 -10.38 18.82
N GLY A 57 -27.06 -11.63 18.35
CA GLY A 57 -27.42 -11.96 16.96
C GLY A 57 -26.32 -12.55 16.07
N GLU A 58 -25.27 -13.14 16.64
CA GLU A 58 -24.23 -13.92 15.91
C GLU A 58 -23.35 -13.12 14.93
N SER A 59 -22.70 -12.08 15.43
CA SER A 59 -21.67 -11.38 14.67
C SER A 59 -20.39 -12.22 14.52
N ARG A 60 -20.08 -12.65 13.28
CA ARG A 60 -18.79 -13.29 12.94
C ARG A 60 -17.85 -12.26 12.33
N GLY A 61 -16.66 -12.13 12.92
CA GLY A 61 -15.59 -11.29 12.38
C GLY A 61 -14.95 -11.93 11.15
N MET A 62 -14.70 -11.17 10.09
CA MET A 62 -13.98 -11.60 8.90
C MET A 62 -12.79 -10.68 8.60
N TYR A 63 -11.68 -11.29 8.14
CA TYR A 63 -10.60 -10.57 7.48
C TYR A 63 -10.87 -10.50 5.98
N ARG A 64 -10.65 -9.34 5.35
CA ARG A 64 -10.60 -9.25 3.90
C ARG A 64 -9.45 -8.38 3.42
N ILE A 65 -8.90 -8.73 2.27
CA ILE A 65 -7.99 -7.89 1.51
C ILE A 65 -8.83 -7.21 0.43
N VAL A 66 -8.70 -5.89 0.31
CA VAL A 66 -9.38 -5.11 -0.71
C VAL A 66 -8.34 -4.46 -1.61
N HIS A 67 -8.57 -4.57 -2.91
CA HIS A 67 -7.80 -3.85 -3.91
C HIS A 67 -8.72 -2.90 -4.66
N ALA A 68 -8.21 -1.70 -4.87
CA ALA A 68 -8.93 -0.61 -5.49
C ALA A 68 -7.98 0.15 -6.43
N THR A 69 -8.55 0.80 -7.44
CA THR A 69 -7.78 1.59 -8.40
C THR A 69 -8.43 2.94 -8.59
N ARG A 70 -7.64 4.00 -8.49
CA ARG A 70 -8.07 5.36 -8.84
C ARG A 70 -6.89 6.16 -9.36
N TYR A 71 -7.13 7.01 -10.35
CA TYR A 71 -6.09 7.81 -11.02
C TYR A 71 -4.91 6.97 -11.52
N ALA A 72 -5.19 5.76 -12.05
CA ALA A 72 -4.20 4.78 -12.50
C ALA A 72 -3.22 4.27 -11.41
N GLN A 73 -3.52 4.53 -10.13
CA GLN A 73 -2.78 4.02 -8.99
C GLN A 73 -3.58 2.93 -8.28
N SER A 74 -2.90 1.86 -7.88
CA SER A 74 -3.48 0.78 -7.08
C SER A 74 -3.36 1.03 -5.59
N PHE A 75 -4.38 0.59 -4.86
CA PHE A 75 -4.48 0.68 -3.41
C PHE A 75 -4.79 -0.69 -2.84
N LEU A 76 -4.13 -1.03 -1.74
CA LEU A 76 -4.32 -2.29 -1.02
C LEU A 76 -4.70 -1.98 0.43
N TYR A 77 -5.74 -2.64 0.90
CA TYR A 77 -6.21 -2.53 2.27
C TYR A 77 -6.41 -3.92 2.89
N LEU A 78 -6.16 -4.03 4.18
CA LEU A 78 -6.58 -5.15 5.01
C LEU A 78 -7.68 -4.65 5.94
N GLN A 79 -8.80 -5.37 6.01
CA GLN A 79 -9.92 -4.97 6.84
C GLN A 79 -10.36 -6.06 7.81
N TRP A 80 -10.70 -5.62 9.01
CA TRP A 80 -11.51 -6.37 9.97
C TRP A 80 -12.93 -5.90 9.80
N ILE A 81 -13.81 -6.81 9.38
CA ILE A 81 -15.23 -6.53 9.29
C ILE A 81 -15.99 -7.42 10.25
N VAL A 82 -17.18 -6.99 10.63
CA VAL A 82 -18.18 -7.81 11.31
C VAL A 82 -19.40 -7.87 10.42
N ARG A 83 -20.01 -9.06 10.31
CA ARG A 83 -21.35 -9.16 9.75
C ARG A 83 -22.37 -8.99 10.87
N ASP A 84 -23.39 -8.17 10.65
CA ASP A 84 -24.53 -8.09 11.56
C ASP A 84 -25.59 -9.13 11.19
N GLY A 85 -26.65 -9.22 12.01
CA GLY A 85 -27.76 -10.15 11.79
C GLY A 85 -28.61 -9.88 10.53
N THR A 86 -28.33 -8.80 9.79
CA THR A 86 -28.97 -8.45 8.51
C THR A 86 -28.10 -8.78 7.30
N ASP A 87 -26.97 -9.47 7.51
CA ASP A 87 -25.93 -9.75 6.52
C ASP A 87 -25.18 -8.51 6.00
N SER A 88 -25.32 -7.37 6.69
CA SER A 88 -24.54 -6.18 6.39
C SER A 88 -23.11 -6.31 6.92
N ALA A 89 -22.13 -5.89 6.12
CA ALA A 89 -20.72 -5.89 6.51
C ALA A 89 -20.33 -4.52 7.08
N ILE A 90 -20.03 -4.48 8.37
CA ILE A 90 -19.59 -3.29 9.09
C ILE A 90 -18.06 -3.35 9.19
N GLU A 91 -17.39 -2.31 8.69
CA GLU A 91 -15.95 -2.15 8.88
C GLU A 91 -15.64 -1.77 10.34
N VAL A 92 -14.77 -2.55 10.97
CA VAL A 92 -14.26 -2.28 12.33
C VAL A 92 -12.91 -1.56 12.26
N HIS A 93 -12.05 -1.94 11.32
CA HIS A 93 -10.76 -1.30 11.07
C HIS A 93 -10.31 -1.57 9.64
N SER A 94 -9.66 -0.58 9.03
CA SER A 94 -8.96 -0.71 7.75
C SER A 94 -7.51 -0.28 7.91
N GLU A 95 -6.60 -1.16 7.51
CA GLU A 95 -5.17 -0.89 7.45
C GLU A 95 -4.77 -0.58 6.00
N SER A 96 -4.06 0.52 5.81
CA SER A 96 -3.43 0.90 4.55
C SER A 96 -1.94 0.54 4.55
N PHE A 97 -1.36 0.34 3.37
CA PHE A 97 0.05 -0.02 3.22
C PHE A 97 0.77 1.04 2.39
N ALA A 98 1.37 2.05 3.02
CA ALA A 98 2.01 3.18 2.35
C ALA A 98 3.03 2.77 1.27
N GLN A 99 3.78 1.69 1.49
CA GLN A 99 4.76 1.18 0.52
C GLN A 99 4.13 0.72 -0.81
N ILE A 100 2.83 0.43 -0.81
CA ILE A 100 2.04 0.11 -2.00
C ILE A 100 1.24 1.34 -2.42
N ASN A 101 0.51 1.91 -1.47
CA ASN A 101 -0.52 2.93 -1.70
C ASN A 101 0.05 4.32 -1.94
N ASN A 102 1.38 4.51 -1.97
CA ASN A 102 2.04 5.79 -2.23
C ASN A 102 3.06 5.67 -3.39
N ASP A 103 3.06 4.58 -4.16
CA ASP A 103 4.03 4.36 -5.24
C ASP A 103 3.56 4.94 -6.59
N HIS A 104 2.37 5.53 -6.68
CA HIS A 104 1.77 6.02 -7.93
C HIS A 104 1.84 4.99 -9.09
N ALA A 105 1.71 3.71 -8.76
CA ALA A 105 1.84 2.58 -9.68
C ALA A 105 0.53 1.80 -9.76
N SER A 106 0.28 1.20 -10.92
CA SER A 106 -0.61 0.04 -10.99
C SER A 106 0.09 -1.16 -10.34
N LEU A 107 -0.69 -1.98 -9.64
CA LEU A 107 -0.22 -3.20 -8.98
C LEU A 107 -1.12 -4.37 -9.32
N THR A 108 -0.57 -5.37 -9.99
CA THR A 108 -1.29 -6.63 -10.26
C THR A 108 -0.88 -7.69 -9.24
N LEU A 109 -1.86 -8.27 -8.55
CA LEU A 109 -1.63 -9.36 -7.60
C LEU A 109 -2.00 -10.72 -8.20
N SER A 110 -1.12 -11.70 -8.01
CA SER A 110 -1.33 -13.10 -8.39
C SER A 110 -0.86 -14.05 -7.29
N GLN A 111 -1.18 -15.34 -7.42
CA GLN A 111 -0.80 -16.37 -6.43
C GLN A 111 -1.23 -16.00 -4.99
N MET A 112 -2.42 -15.40 -4.88
CA MET A 112 -2.96 -14.89 -3.63
C MET A 112 -3.42 -16.02 -2.72
N ASN A 113 -2.75 -16.18 -1.58
CA ASN A 113 -3.05 -17.19 -0.58
C ASN A 113 -3.34 -16.55 0.78
N CYS A 114 -4.42 -16.99 1.43
CA CYS A 114 -4.69 -16.66 2.83
C CYS A 114 -4.55 -17.94 3.66
N GLN A 115 -3.76 -17.87 4.71
CA GLN A 115 -3.52 -18.97 5.63
C GLN A 115 -3.92 -18.56 7.04
N ALA A 116 -4.77 -19.34 7.70
CA ALA A 116 -5.01 -19.18 9.12
C ALA A 116 -3.75 -19.50 9.93
N THR A 117 -3.51 -18.72 10.98
CA THR A 117 -2.41 -18.91 11.93
C THR A 117 -2.98 -18.91 13.34
N ARG A 118 -2.18 -19.29 14.34
CA ARG A 118 -2.60 -19.22 15.75
C ARG A 118 -2.90 -17.81 16.25
N ARG A 119 -2.45 -16.77 15.54
CA ARG A 119 -2.58 -15.37 15.95
C ARG A 119 -3.56 -14.56 15.09
N GLY A 120 -4.11 -15.15 14.03
CA GLY A 120 -4.89 -14.45 13.00
C GLY A 120 -4.63 -15.05 11.63
N ILE A 121 -4.36 -14.25 10.61
CA ILE A 121 -4.12 -14.71 9.24
C ILE A 121 -2.76 -14.27 8.70
N ARG A 122 -2.25 -15.02 7.72
CA ARG A 122 -1.18 -14.62 6.83
C ARG A 122 -1.72 -14.57 5.40
N PHE A 123 -1.71 -13.39 4.81
CA PHE A 123 -1.91 -13.22 3.37
C PHE A 123 -0.55 -13.15 2.67
N THR A 124 -0.43 -13.84 1.55
CA THR A 124 0.72 -13.72 0.65
C THR A 124 0.26 -13.58 -0.78
N ALA A 125 0.99 -12.78 -1.56
CA ALA A 125 0.76 -12.63 -2.99
C ALA A 125 2.08 -12.37 -3.72
N ARG A 126 2.13 -12.75 -4.99
CA ARG A 126 3.08 -12.19 -5.95
C ARG A 126 2.48 -10.86 -6.44
N ALA A 127 3.32 -9.83 -6.49
CA ALA A 127 2.93 -8.49 -6.90
C ALA A 127 3.82 -8.01 -8.04
N GLU A 128 3.20 -7.51 -9.09
CA GLU A 128 3.88 -6.92 -10.26
C GLU A 128 3.50 -5.45 -10.32
N SER A 129 4.50 -4.57 -10.16
CA SER A 129 4.34 -3.12 -10.21
C SER A 129 4.55 -2.62 -11.63
N GLY A 130 3.67 -1.72 -12.08
CA GLY A 130 3.86 -0.97 -13.33
C GLY A 130 5.08 -0.03 -13.30
N HIS A 131 5.66 0.22 -12.12
CA HIS A 131 6.95 0.93 -12.02
C HIS A 131 8.13 -0.03 -12.12
N GLY A 132 8.97 0.20 -13.14
CA GLY A 132 10.29 -0.41 -13.28
C GLY A 132 10.29 -1.94 -13.39
N ASP A 133 9.19 -2.53 -13.89
CA ASP A 133 8.97 -3.97 -14.10
C ASP A 133 9.39 -4.84 -12.90
N ARG A 134 9.13 -4.35 -11.68
CA ARG A 134 9.56 -5.03 -10.46
C ARG A 134 8.52 -6.05 -10.04
N THR A 135 8.97 -7.28 -9.87
CA THR A 135 8.19 -8.30 -9.17
C THR A 135 8.71 -8.54 -7.76
N PHE A 136 7.81 -8.50 -6.79
CA PHE A 136 8.08 -8.85 -5.40
C PHE A 136 6.98 -9.72 -4.80
N ARG A 137 7.24 -10.27 -3.62
CA ARG A 137 6.21 -10.93 -2.80
C ARG A 137 5.74 -9.99 -1.72
N ILE A 138 4.43 -9.93 -1.52
CA ILE A 138 3.78 -9.30 -0.38
C ILE A 138 3.51 -10.37 0.67
N THR A 139 3.77 -10.05 1.94
CA THR A 139 3.31 -10.81 3.09
C THR A 139 2.66 -9.85 4.09
N ILE A 140 1.40 -10.13 4.43
CA ILE A 140 0.64 -9.42 5.46
C ILE A 140 0.32 -10.44 6.55
N ASP A 141 0.90 -10.26 7.73
CA ASP A 141 0.46 -10.95 8.94
C ASP A 141 -0.55 -10.04 9.66
N ALA A 142 -1.77 -10.52 9.91
CA ALA A 142 -2.78 -9.79 10.67
C ALA A 142 -3.18 -10.55 11.93
N GLY A 143 -3.23 -9.84 13.05
CA GLY A 143 -3.63 -10.34 14.35
C GLY A 143 -5.15 -10.35 14.57
N HIS A 144 -5.59 -10.97 15.66
CA HIS A 144 -7.00 -10.94 16.09
C HIS A 144 -7.45 -9.57 16.58
N LYS A 145 -6.53 -8.77 17.14
CA LYS A 145 -6.81 -7.37 17.50
C LYS A 145 -6.79 -6.52 16.22
N PRO A 146 -7.85 -5.74 15.93
CA PRO A 146 -7.82 -4.79 14.83
C PRO A 146 -6.61 -3.86 14.88
N GLY A 147 -5.93 -3.68 13.75
CA GLY A 147 -4.68 -2.91 13.63
C GLY A 147 -3.40 -3.65 14.02
N ASP A 148 -3.46 -4.88 14.55
CA ASP A 148 -2.25 -5.70 14.76
C ASP A 148 -1.77 -6.24 13.41
N VAL A 149 -0.85 -5.51 12.77
CA VAL A 149 -0.38 -5.83 11.41
C VAL A 149 1.14 -5.83 11.33
N ARG A 150 1.64 -6.78 10.53
CA ARG A 150 3.00 -6.71 10.02
C ARG A 150 3.01 -6.91 8.51
N PHE A 151 3.39 -5.86 7.80
CA PHE A 151 3.58 -5.84 6.36
C PHE A 151 5.06 -6.04 5.99
N ARG A 152 5.32 -6.86 4.97
CA ARG A 152 6.66 -7.05 4.39
C ARG A 152 6.56 -7.22 2.89
N THR A 153 7.56 -6.67 2.19
CA THR A 153 7.86 -7.01 0.80
C THR A 153 9.18 -7.74 0.70
N THR A 154 9.32 -8.62 -0.28
CA THR A 154 10.59 -9.28 -0.59
C THR A 154 10.74 -9.34 -2.10
N GLN A 155 11.79 -8.71 -2.61
CA GLN A 155 12.11 -8.77 -4.04
C GLN A 155 12.42 -10.21 -4.43
N LYS A 156 11.93 -10.63 -5.60
CA LYS A 156 12.37 -11.90 -6.17
C LYS A 156 13.78 -11.68 -6.70
N ARG A 157 14.76 -12.46 -6.22
CA ARG A 157 16.10 -12.51 -6.84
C ARG A 157 16.00 -13.13 -8.22
#